data_AF-L0JP20-F1
#
_entry.id   AF-L0JP20-F1
#
_cell.length_a   1.000
_cell.length_b   1.000
_cell.length_c   1.000
_cell.angle_alpha   90.00
_cell.angle_beta   90.00
_cell.angle_gamma   90.00
#
_symmetry.space_group_name_H-M   'P 1'
#
loop_
_entity.id
_entity.type
_entity.pdbx_description
1 polymer ?
#
loop_
_entity_poly.entity_id
_entity_poly.type
_entity_poly.pdbx_seq_one_letter_code
_entity_poly.pdbx_strand_id
1 'polypeptide(L)'
;MADHEDELVDAVRELTRTIDALRAELGESGPRRPRLRPPTPRELLRVTDEVALPAALTVLETSVRALEAFQRGLQVVRTERAVRDRTETAADSTGEQAERLRQTTLSSLDTVLSELQRAASSGQLPADDEARDLLAEARELRDDVDSRLRAAAESGAKAADRDRSDGMDGVTIDIEDGPVRDDGSSEADADPDPAVDVDAELETLRDQYGEGDSSDGDSDASDGADGSSSDGGDDGSSGGENADGTADGSSDEN
;
A
#
# COMPACT_ATOMS: atom_id res chain seq x y z
N MET A 1 -34.75 53.67 -13.43
CA MET A 1 -33.38 53.51 -13.97
C MET A 1 -32.54 54.74 -13.67
N ALA A 2 -33.04 55.97 -13.87
CA ALA A 2 -32.33 57.20 -13.49
C ALA A 2 -31.97 57.27 -11.99
N ASP A 3 -32.90 56.86 -11.10
CA ASP A 3 -32.66 56.97 -9.64
C ASP A 3 -31.48 56.13 -9.13
N HIS A 4 -31.21 54.98 -9.76
CA HIS A 4 -30.07 54.12 -9.38
C HIS A 4 -28.74 54.68 -9.88
N GLU A 5 -28.75 55.42 -10.98
CA GLU A 5 -27.55 56.06 -11.52
C GLU A 5 -27.18 57.30 -10.70
N ASP A 6 -28.17 58.07 -10.26
CA ASP A 6 -27.98 59.20 -9.35
C ASP A 6 -27.46 58.75 -7.96
N GLU A 7 -28.03 57.66 -7.40
CA GLU A 7 -27.56 57.08 -6.14
C GLU A 7 -26.12 56.55 -6.23
N LEU A 8 -25.75 55.93 -7.37
CA LEU A 8 -24.38 55.48 -7.62
C LEU A 8 -23.41 56.66 -7.73
N VAL A 9 -23.79 57.74 -8.41
CA VAL A 9 -22.98 58.95 -8.54
C VAL A 9 -22.73 59.61 -7.19
N ASP A 10 -23.75 59.65 -6.33
CA ASP A 10 -23.62 60.21 -4.97
C ASP A 10 -22.77 59.32 -4.06
N ALA A 11 -22.93 57.99 -4.13
CA ALA A 11 -22.08 57.05 -3.40
C ALA A 11 -20.60 57.13 -3.81
N VAL A 12 -20.32 57.29 -5.11
CA VAL A 12 -18.96 57.44 -5.64
C VAL A 12 -18.35 58.78 -5.20
N ARG A 13 -19.13 59.86 -5.18
CA ARG A 13 -18.67 61.16 -4.67
C ARG A 13 -18.34 61.12 -3.18
N GLU A 14 -19.17 60.47 -2.38
CA GLU A 14 -18.93 60.31 -0.95
C GLU A 14 -17.69 59.46 -0.67
N LEU A 15 -17.51 58.36 -1.43
CA LEU A 15 -16.31 57.53 -1.33
C LEU A 15 -15.06 58.30 -1.72
N THR A 16 -15.11 59.09 -2.80
CA THR A 16 -13.96 59.91 -3.24
C THR A 16 -13.60 60.94 -2.18
N ARG A 17 -14.60 61.62 -1.60
CA ARG A 17 -14.40 62.58 -0.50
C ARG A 17 -13.80 61.90 0.73
N THR A 18 -14.23 60.69 1.06
CA THR A 18 -13.70 59.92 2.20
C THR A 18 -12.26 59.48 1.96
N ILE A 19 -11.93 59.03 0.74
CA ILE A 19 -10.56 58.67 0.35
C ILE A 19 -9.65 59.91 0.36
N ASP A 20 -10.11 61.06 -0.10
CA ASP A 20 -9.34 62.30 -0.07
C ASP A 20 -9.12 62.79 1.37
N ALA A 21 -10.12 62.66 2.24
CA ALA A 21 -10.00 62.98 3.66
C ALA A 21 -8.98 62.03 4.35
N LEU A 22 -9.09 60.73 4.11
CA LEU A 22 -8.13 59.74 4.62
C LEU A 22 -6.72 59.95 4.05
N ARG A 23 -6.60 60.34 2.78
CA ARG A 23 -5.30 60.66 2.15
C ARG A 23 -4.71 61.95 2.70
N ALA A 24 -5.51 62.96 3.00
CA ALA A 24 -5.06 64.17 3.67
C ALA A 24 -4.57 63.86 5.08
N GLU A 25 -5.33 63.07 5.85
CA GLU A 25 -4.97 62.66 7.21
C GLU A 25 -3.71 61.78 7.23
N LEU A 26 -3.56 60.87 6.26
CA LEU A 26 -2.39 60.01 6.10
C LEU A 26 -1.18 60.76 5.52
N GLY A 27 -1.42 61.78 4.71
CA GLY A 27 -0.39 62.67 4.15
C GLY A 27 0.17 63.64 5.19
N GLU A 28 -0.66 64.09 6.13
CA GLU A 28 -0.30 64.96 7.25
C GLU A 28 0.34 64.16 8.40
N SER A 29 0.01 62.87 8.52
CA SER A 29 0.61 61.90 9.45
C SER A 29 1.73 61.04 8.83
N GLY A 30 2.19 61.35 7.62
CA GLY A 30 3.19 60.57 6.92
C GLY A 30 4.47 60.46 7.76
N PRO A 31 4.93 59.24 8.12
CA PRO A 31 6.19 59.10 8.85
C PRO A 31 7.27 59.74 8.00
N ARG A 32 7.96 60.75 8.55
CA ARG A 32 9.16 61.32 7.96
C ARG A 32 10.04 60.15 7.56
N ARG A 33 10.12 59.83 6.26
CA ARG A 33 10.82 58.65 5.77
C ARG A 33 12.22 58.67 6.41
N PRO A 34 12.56 57.70 7.27
CA PRO A 34 13.91 57.63 7.78
C PRO A 34 14.78 57.48 6.53
N ARG A 35 15.78 58.35 6.38
CA ARG A 35 16.73 58.23 5.28
C ARG A 35 17.22 56.79 5.29
N LEU A 36 17.04 56.08 4.16
CA LEU A 36 17.44 54.68 4.02
C LEU A 36 18.93 54.60 4.32
N ARG A 37 19.24 54.32 5.58
CA ARG A 37 20.60 54.11 6.03
C ARG A 37 20.93 52.69 5.59
N PRO A 38 22.04 52.48 4.88
CA PRO A 38 22.43 51.13 4.53
C PRO A 38 22.52 50.30 5.82
N PRO A 39 21.96 49.08 5.84
CA PRO A 39 21.91 48.26 7.03
C PRO A 39 23.32 48.01 7.54
N THR A 40 23.48 48.10 8.85
CA THR A 40 24.75 47.77 9.48
C THR A 40 24.95 46.25 9.44
N PRO A 41 26.20 45.75 9.39
CA PRO A 41 26.47 44.30 9.37
C PRO A 41 25.82 43.54 10.54
N ARG A 42 25.64 44.21 11.70
CA ARG A 42 24.95 43.66 12.87
C ARG A 42 23.44 43.53 12.67
N GLU A 43 22.82 44.43 11.92
CA GLU A 43 21.40 44.33 11.56
C GLU A 43 21.18 43.20 10.56
N LEU A 44 22.11 42.95 9.63
CA LEU A 44 22.04 41.80 8.73
C LEU A 44 22.13 40.48 9.48
N LEU A 45 23.09 40.35 10.40
CA LEU A 45 23.21 39.15 11.25
C LEU A 45 21.94 38.92 12.08
N ARG A 46 21.34 40.00 12.59
CA ARG A 46 20.09 39.93 13.35
C ARG A 46 18.91 39.50 12.48
N VAL A 47 18.80 39.97 11.23
CA VAL A 47 17.76 39.53 10.29
C VAL A 47 17.95 38.06 9.89
N THR A 48 19.19 37.59 9.70
CA THR A 48 19.42 36.16 9.45
C THR A 48 19.02 35.30 10.64
N ASP A 49 19.28 35.76 11.87
CA ASP A 49 18.89 35.03 13.08
C ASP A 49 17.38 35.06 13.32
N GLU A 50 16.73 36.21 13.13
CA GLU A 50 15.30 36.38 13.38
C GLU A 50 14.42 35.80 12.27
N VAL A 51 14.92 35.69 11.02
CA VAL A 51 14.08 35.34 9.86
C VAL A 51 14.69 34.26 8.97
N ALA A 52 15.92 34.42 8.51
CA ALA A 52 16.48 33.53 7.48
C ALA A 52 16.78 32.12 8.02
N LEU A 53 17.37 32.03 9.20
CA LEU A 53 17.67 30.75 9.87
C LEU A 53 16.38 30.01 10.27
N PRO A 54 15.37 30.66 10.90
CA PRO A 54 14.08 30.00 11.14
C PRO A 54 13.40 29.52 9.86
N ALA A 55 13.39 30.33 8.80
CA ALA A 55 12.79 29.94 7.53
C ALA A 55 13.52 28.73 6.91
N ALA A 56 14.85 28.75 6.88
CA ALA A 56 15.66 27.63 6.40
C ALA A 56 15.43 26.37 7.23
N LEU A 57 15.32 26.50 8.55
CA LEU A 57 15.00 25.38 9.45
C LEU A 57 13.61 24.80 9.15
N THR A 58 12.60 25.65 8.93
CA THR A 58 11.25 25.16 8.60
C THR A 58 11.21 24.42 7.26
N VAL A 59 11.96 24.88 6.26
CA VAL A 59 12.10 24.14 4.99
C VAL A 59 12.68 22.76 5.25
N LEU A 60 13.75 22.68 6.04
CA LEU A 60 14.40 21.40 6.36
C LEU A 60 13.48 20.47 7.17
N GLU A 61 12.77 20.98 8.18
CA GLU A 61 11.81 20.19 8.96
C GLU A 61 10.69 19.64 8.07
N THR A 62 10.23 20.45 7.11
CA THR A 62 9.22 20.03 6.14
C THR A 62 9.76 18.93 5.22
N SER A 63 11.02 19.04 4.77
CA SER A 63 11.68 17.99 4.00
C SER A 63 11.78 16.70 4.81
N VAL A 64 12.21 16.76 6.07
CA VAL A 64 12.28 15.58 6.96
C VAL A 64 10.90 14.95 7.15
N ARG A 65 9.86 15.73 7.43
CA ARG A 65 8.48 15.21 7.54
C ARG A 65 7.98 14.57 6.24
N ALA A 66 8.36 15.12 5.08
CA ALA A 66 8.04 14.53 3.79
C ALA A 66 8.74 13.18 3.59
N LEU A 67 10.02 13.08 3.96
CA LEU A 67 10.80 11.84 3.95
C LEU A 67 10.21 10.80 4.92
N GLU A 68 9.80 11.20 6.12
CA GLU A 68 9.13 10.32 7.08
C GLU A 68 7.76 9.83 6.58
N ALA A 69 6.98 10.71 5.94
CA ALA A 69 5.72 10.35 5.32
C ALA A 69 5.93 9.36 4.17
N PHE A 70 6.99 9.54 3.38
CA PHE A 70 7.39 8.61 2.33
C PHE A 70 7.82 7.25 2.91
N GLN A 71 8.61 7.23 4.00
CA GLN A 71 8.98 6.00 4.70
C GLN A 71 7.74 5.26 5.23
N ARG A 72 6.78 5.98 5.83
CA ARG A 72 5.48 5.40 6.23
C ARG A 72 4.71 4.84 5.04
N GLY A 73 4.70 5.55 3.92
CA GLY A 73 4.10 5.07 2.66
C GLY A 73 4.73 3.76 2.18
N LEU A 74 6.06 3.66 2.17
CA LEU A 74 6.77 2.42 1.82
C LEU A 74 6.48 1.28 2.81
N GLN A 75 6.33 1.59 4.10
CA GLN A 75 5.96 0.60 5.11
C GLN A 75 4.56 0.04 4.86
N VAL A 76 3.60 0.89 4.47
CA VAL A 76 2.23 0.48 4.09
C VAL A 76 2.25 -0.44 2.86
N VAL A 77 3.00 -0.09 1.81
CA VAL A 77 3.12 -0.94 0.62
C VAL A 77 3.74 -2.30 0.94
N ARG A 78 4.76 -2.33 1.81
CA ARG A 78 5.36 -3.60 2.27
C ARG A 78 4.37 -4.43 3.08
N THR A 79 3.54 -3.80 3.92
CA THR A 79 2.50 -4.51 4.69
C THR A 79 1.38 -5.00 3.78
N GLU A 80 0.97 -4.23 2.79
CA GLU A 80 -0.03 -4.64 1.80
C GLU A 80 0.42 -5.88 1.02
N ARG A 81 1.69 -5.92 0.59
CA ARG A 81 2.26 -7.10 -0.09
C ARG A 81 2.28 -8.33 0.82
N ALA A 82 2.69 -8.16 2.09
CA ALA A 82 2.67 -9.24 3.07
C ALA A 82 1.25 -9.72 3.44
N VAL A 83 0.26 -8.82 3.44
CA VAL A 83 -1.15 -9.16 3.62
C VAL A 83 -1.67 -9.90 2.39
N ARG A 84 -1.31 -9.47 1.18
CA ARG A 84 -1.70 -10.12 -0.08
C ARG A 84 -1.24 -11.58 -0.14
N ASP A 85 0.03 -11.84 0.14
CA ASP A 85 0.60 -13.20 0.15
C ASP A 85 -0.07 -14.09 1.22
N ARG A 86 -0.43 -13.49 2.37
CA ARG A 86 -1.19 -14.18 3.43
C ARG A 86 -2.65 -14.41 3.07
N THR A 87 -3.27 -13.51 2.32
CA THR A 87 -4.64 -13.69 1.82
C THR A 87 -4.71 -14.71 0.69
N GLU A 88 -3.67 -14.85 -0.14
CA GLU A 88 -3.61 -15.86 -1.19
C GLU A 88 -3.53 -17.27 -0.59
N THR A 89 -2.65 -17.47 0.39
CA THR A 89 -2.60 -18.72 1.17
C THR A 89 -3.88 -19.00 1.95
N ALA A 90 -4.54 -17.96 2.50
CA ALA A 90 -5.85 -18.12 3.13
C ALA A 90 -6.96 -18.43 2.13
N ALA A 91 -6.92 -17.86 0.92
CA ALA A 91 -7.88 -18.10 -0.14
C ALA A 91 -7.79 -19.55 -0.66
N ASP A 92 -6.58 -20.09 -0.82
CA ASP A 92 -6.37 -21.50 -1.18
C ASP A 92 -6.97 -22.43 -0.10
N SER A 93 -6.69 -22.18 1.18
CA SER A 93 -7.28 -22.97 2.28
C SER A 93 -8.80 -22.88 2.35
N THR A 94 -9.37 -21.73 1.98
CA THR A 94 -10.82 -21.52 1.91
C THR A 94 -11.43 -22.24 0.72
N GLY A 95 -10.72 -22.28 -0.42
CA GLY A 95 -11.10 -23.03 -1.61
C GLY A 95 -11.22 -24.52 -1.33
N GLU A 96 -10.23 -25.11 -0.66
CA GLU A 96 -10.30 -26.51 -0.23
C GLU A 96 -11.47 -26.78 0.72
N GLN A 97 -11.73 -25.87 1.66
CA GLN A 97 -12.84 -26.01 2.60
C GLN A 97 -14.20 -25.91 1.88
N ALA A 98 -14.31 -25.02 0.89
CA ALA A 98 -15.48 -24.89 0.04
C ALA A 98 -15.72 -26.14 -0.82
N GLU A 99 -14.66 -26.76 -1.34
CA GLU A 99 -14.76 -27.99 -2.12
C GLU A 99 -15.22 -29.17 -1.23
N ARG A 100 -14.68 -29.29 -0.01
CA ARG A 100 -15.15 -30.29 0.99
C ARG A 100 -16.62 -30.08 1.36
N LEU A 101 -17.04 -28.83 1.58
CA LEU A 101 -18.43 -28.48 1.86
C LEU A 101 -19.35 -28.80 0.67
N ARG A 102 -18.93 -28.49 -0.56
CA ARG A 102 -19.65 -28.90 -1.78
C ARG A 102 -19.82 -30.41 -1.86
N GLN A 103 -18.75 -31.17 -1.67
CA GLN A 103 -18.78 -32.63 -1.69
C GLN A 103 -19.76 -33.18 -0.64
N THR A 104 -19.73 -32.62 0.57
CA THR A 104 -20.59 -33.03 1.69
C THR A 104 -22.05 -32.68 1.43
N THR A 105 -22.31 -31.50 0.87
CA THR A 105 -23.66 -31.05 0.53
C THR A 105 -24.25 -31.87 -0.60
N LEU A 106 -23.46 -32.19 -1.63
CA LEU A 106 -23.87 -33.08 -2.73
C LEU A 106 -24.17 -34.50 -2.23
N SER A 107 -23.34 -35.04 -1.33
CA SER A 107 -23.59 -36.34 -0.71
C SER A 107 -24.86 -36.35 0.15
N SER A 108 -25.12 -35.25 0.88
CA SER A 108 -26.36 -35.08 1.64
C SER A 108 -27.58 -34.97 0.72
N LEU A 109 -27.46 -34.28 -0.42
CA LEU A 109 -28.53 -34.17 -1.42
C LEU A 109 -28.86 -35.53 -2.04
N ASP A 110 -27.85 -36.32 -2.38
CA ASP A 110 -28.03 -37.68 -2.92
C ASP A 110 -28.71 -38.62 -1.92
N THR A 111 -28.35 -38.48 -0.64
CA THR A 111 -29.00 -39.21 0.47
C THR A 111 -30.47 -38.82 0.60
N VAL A 112 -30.78 -37.51 0.65
CA VAL A 112 -32.16 -37.02 0.76
C VAL A 112 -32.98 -37.38 -0.48
N LEU A 113 -32.39 -37.34 -1.68
CA LEU A 113 -33.07 -37.77 -2.91
C LEU A 113 -33.36 -39.27 -2.90
N SER A 114 -32.42 -40.10 -2.43
CA SER A 114 -32.65 -41.54 -2.23
C SER A 114 -33.75 -41.82 -1.22
N GLU A 115 -33.80 -41.03 -0.13
CA GLU A 115 -34.80 -41.15 0.92
C GLU A 115 -36.18 -40.67 0.45
N LEU A 116 -36.25 -39.59 -0.33
CA LEU A 116 -37.45 -39.10 -0.99
C LEU A 116 -37.97 -40.12 -2.02
N GLN A 117 -37.08 -40.72 -2.81
CA GLN A 117 -37.45 -41.73 -3.79
C GLN A 117 -37.95 -43.01 -3.12
N ARG A 118 -37.40 -43.35 -1.95
CA ARG A 118 -37.89 -44.43 -1.10
C ARG A 118 -39.25 -44.11 -0.48
N ALA A 119 -39.45 -42.91 0.05
CA ALA A 119 -40.70 -42.45 0.64
C ALA A 119 -41.84 -42.33 -0.39
N ALA A 120 -41.54 -41.81 -1.58
CA ALA A 120 -42.48 -41.74 -2.70
C ALA A 120 -42.87 -43.14 -3.19
N SER A 121 -41.92 -44.06 -3.27
CA SER A 121 -42.18 -45.47 -3.64
C SER A 121 -42.95 -46.23 -2.57
N SER A 122 -42.79 -45.87 -1.30
CA SER A 122 -43.55 -46.45 -0.18
C SER A 122 -44.92 -45.79 0.03
N GLY A 123 -45.28 -44.77 -0.76
CA GLY A 123 -46.55 -44.05 -0.65
C GLY A 123 -46.68 -43.16 0.59
N GLN A 124 -45.57 -42.90 1.27
CA GLN A 124 -45.49 -42.06 2.46
C GLN A 124 -45.15 -40.63 2.01
N LEU A 125 -46.09 -39.96 1.35
CA LEU A 125 -45.92 -38.55 1.02
C LEU A 125 -45.85 -37.77 2.35
N PRO A 126 -44.81 -36.98 2.64
CA PRO A 126 -44.69 -36.27 3.92
C PRO A 126 -45.85 -35.30 4.08
N ALA A 127 -46.84 -35.72 4.84
CA ALA A 127 -47.96 -34.89 5.29
C ALA A 127 -47.64 -34.24 6.64
N ASP A 128 -46.36 -34.24 7.03
CA ASP A 128 -45.89 -33.71 8.29
C ASP A 128 -46.08 -32.19 8.34
N ASP A 129 -46.86 -31.74 9.31
CA ASP A 129 -47.12 -30.32 9.56
C ASP A 129 -45.79 -29.56 9.80
N GLU A 130 -44.81 -30.21 10.42
CA GLU A 130 -43.46 -29.67 10.61
C GLU A 130 -42.75 -29.34 9.29
N ALA A 131 -42.94 -30.15 8.24
CA ALA A 131 -42.38 -29.87 6.93
C ALA A 131 -43.08 -28.67 6.25
N ARG A 132 -44.37 -28.44 6.54
CA ARG A 132 -45.09 -27.26 6.05
C ARG A 132 -44.63 -25.99 6.76
N ASP A 133 -44.40 -26.06 8.06
CA ASP A 133 -43.90 -24.95 8.86
C ASP A 133 -42.49 -24.55 8.41
N LEU A 134 -41.57 -25.51 8.22
CA LEU A 134 -40.22 -25.24 7.71
C LEU A 134 -40.23 -24.65 6.29
N LEU A 135 -41.15 -25.09 5.41
CA LEU A 135 -41.30 -24.51 4.08
C LEU A 135 -41.88 -23.08 4.12
N ALA A 136 -42.75 -22.79 5.09
CA ALA A 136 -43.26 -21.44 5.30
C ALA A 136 -42.15 -20.51 5.81
N GLU A 137 -41.38 -20.96 6.79
CA GLU A 137 -40.23 -20.21 7.34
C GLU A 137 -39.14 -19.98 6.30
N ALA A 138 -38.82 -20.98 5.49
CA ALA A 138 -37.85 -20.83 4.40
C ALA A 138 -38.32 -19.82 3.33
N ARG A 139 -39.63 -19.72 3.06
CA ARG A 139 -40.19 -18.72 2.14
C ARG A 139 -40.11 -17.31 2.73
N GLU A 140 -40.44 -17.16 4.01
CA GLU A 140 -40.32 -15.89 4.72
C GLU A 140 -38.86 -15.40 4.72
N LEU A 141 -37.91 -16.28 5.02
CA LEU A 141 -36.49 -15.94 5.02
C LEU A 141 -35.99 -15.52 3.63
N ARG A 142 -36.45 -16.19 2.56
CA ARG A 142 -36.10 -15.81 1.18
C ARG A 142 -36.61 -14.40 0.85
N ASP A 143 -37.85 -14.10 1.24
CA ASP A 143 -38.45 -12.80 0.95
C ASP A 143 -37.77 -11.66 1.75
N ASP A 144 -37.30 -11.91 2.98
CA ASP A 144 -36.47 -10.97 3.75
C ASP A 144 -35.12 -10.70 3.07
N VAL A 145 -34.44 -11.75 2.60
CA VAL A 145 -33.16 -11.61 1.88
C VAL A 145 -33.33 -10.82 0.58
N ASP A 146 -34.36 -11.11 -0.21
CA ASP A 146 -34.67 -10.36 -1.43
C ASP A 146 -34.98 -8.89 -1.14
N SER A 147 -35.69 -8.61 -0.04
CA SER A 147 -35.96 -7.25 0.43
C SER A 147 -34.67 -6.51 0.77
N ARG A 148 -33.77 -7.14 1.54
CA ARG A 148 -32.47 -6.55 1.91
C ARG A 148 -31.56 -6.35 0.70
N LEU A 149 -31.53 -7.30 -0.23
CA LEU A 149 -30.73 -7.18 -1.45
C LEU A 149 -31.22 -6.04 -2.34
N ARG A 150 -32.55 -5.89 -2.48
CA ARG A 150 -33.15 -4.78 -3.22
C ARG A 150 -32.86 -3.42 -2.56
N ALA A 151 -32.97 -3.35 -1.23
CA ALA A 151 -32.63 -2.14 -0.47
C ALA A 151 -31.14 -1.76 -0.63
N ALA A 152 -30.25 -2.75 -0.57
CA ALA A 152 -28.83 -2.54 -0.80
C ALA A 152 -28.54 -2.05 -2.22
N ALA A 153 -29.15 -2.66 -3.24
CA ALA A 153 -29.00 -2.25 -4.63
C ALA A 153 -29.48 -0.81 -4.87
N GLU A 154 -30.61 -0.41 -4.28
CA GLU A 154 -31.14 0.95 -4.41
C GLU A 154 -30.25 1.98 -3.69
N SER A 155 -29.69 1.63 -2.53
CA SER A 155 -28.75 2.49 -1.80
C SER A 155 -27.43 2.70 -2.57
N GLY A 156 -26.93 1.65 -3.23
CA GLY A 156 -25.73 1.73 -4.08
C GLY A 156 -25.97 2.57 -5.35
N ALA A 157 -27.13 2.43 -5.98
CA ALA A 157 -27.50 3.25 -7.15
C ALA A 157 -27.58 4.75 -6.81
N LYS A 158 -28.13 5.11 -5.64
CA LYS A 158 -28.19 6.51 -5.15
C LYS A 158 -26.83 7.08 -4.76
N ALA A 159 -25.84 6.24 -4.46
CA ALA A 159 -24.47 6.67 -4.20
C ALA A 159 -23.72 6.90 -5.53
N ALA A 160 -23.87 6.00 -6.50
CA ALA A 160 -23.26 6.12 -7.82
C ALA A 160 -23.79 7.32 -8.63
N ASP A 161 -25.06 7.70 -8.45
CA ASP A 161 -25.64 8.86 -9.13
C ASP A 161 -25.10 10.20 -8.57
N ARG A 162 -24.86 10.25 -7.26
CA ARG A 162 -24.23 11.42 -6.61
C ARG A 162 -22.77 11.61 -7.04
N ASP A 163 -22.04 10.52 -7.18
CA ASP A 163 -20.64 10.52 -7.65
C ASP A 163 -20.51 10.99 -9.11
N ARG A 164 -21.49 10.65 -9.97
CA ARG A 164 -21.53 11.13 -11.36
C ARG A 164 -21.90 12.60 -11.51
N SER A 165 -22.69 13.16 -10.60
CA SER A 165 -23.04 14.58 -10.61
C SER A 165 -21.91 15.50 -10.11
N ASP A 166 -20.96 14.97 -9.33
CA ASP A 166 -19.81 15.71 -8.77
C ASP A 166 -18.53 15.53 -9.62
N GLY A 167 -18.50 14.53 -10.52
CA GLY A 167 -17.34 14.18 -11.36
C GLY A 167 -17.17 14.98 -12.66
N MET A 168 -17.94 16.05 -12.90
CA MET A 168 -17.75 16.91 -14.09
C MET A 168 -16.65 17.98 -13.92
N ASP A 169 -16.04 18.12 -12.73
CA ASP A 169 -14.90 19.02 -12.47
C ASP A 169 -13.59 18.21 -12.35
N GLY A 170 -13.31 17.35 -13.33
CA GLY A 170 -12.04 16.65 -13.44
C GLY A 170 -11.01 17.52 -14.16
N VAL A 171 -9.93 17.91 -13.46
CA VAL A 171 -8.78 18.62 -14.05
C VAL A 171 -8.10 17.72 -15.09
N THR A 172 -8.31 18.00 -16.38
CA THR A 172 -7.51 17.45 -17.48
C THR A 172 -6.17 18.19 -17.55
N ILE A 173 -5.08 17.47 -17.27
CA ILE A 173 -3.71 17.95 -17.50
C ILE A 173 -3.32 17.56 -18.92
N ASP A 174 -3.20 18.55 -19.81
CA ASP A 174 -2.58 18.35 -21.12
C ASP A 174 -1.07 18.18 -20.95
N ILE A 175 -0.57 16.99 -21.25
CA ILE A 175 0.86 16.71 -21.31
C ILE A 175 1.28 16.88 -22.78
N GLU A 176 1.99 17.95 -23.06
CA GLU A 176 2.59 18.20 -24.38
C GLU A 176 3.86 17.35 -24.51
N ASP A 177 3.81 16.35 -25.41
CA ASP A 177 4.88 15.38 -25.64
C ASP A 177 6.04 16.08 -26.39
N GLY A 178 7.02 16.59 -25.65
CA GLY A 178 8.20 17.25 -26.19
C GLY A 178 9.23 16.23 -26.71
N PRO A 179 9.88 16.45 -27.86
CA PRO A 179 10.79 15.46 -28.44
C PRO A 179 12.00 15.24 -27.52
N VAL A 180 12.23 13.97 -27.18
CA VAL A 180 13.40 13.49 -26.45
C VAL A 180 14.65 13.90 -27.25
N ARG A 181 15.44 14.82 -26.69
CA ARG A 181 16.70 15.25 -27.30
C ARG A 181 17.76 14.17 -27.08
N ASP A 182 18.11 13.49 -28.15
CA ASP A 182 19.32 12.69 -28.29
C ASP A 182 20.50 13.67 -28.39
N ASP A 183 21.16 13.90 -27.25
CA ASP A 183 22.36 14.72 -27.13
C ASP A 183 23.59 13.82 -27.22
N GLY A 184 24.11 13.71 -28.43
CA GLY A 184 25.48 13.33 -28.69
C GLY A 184 26.37 14.56 -28.84
N SER A 185 27.24 14.75 -27.84
CA SER A 185 28.59 15.35 -27.93
C SER A 185 28.71 16.87 -28.19
N SER A 186 29.15 17.62 -27.17
CA SER A 186 30.40 18.39 -27.23
C SER A 186 30.76 19.06 -25.90
N GLU A 187 32.04 18.95 -25.57
CA GLU A 187 32.71 19.29 -24.31
C GLU A 187 32.67 20.78 -23.92
N ALA A 188 32.28 21.06 -22.67
CA ALA A 188 32.93 22.02 -21.76
C ALA A 188 32.22 22.01 -20.38
N ASP A 189 32.97 21.65 -19.34
CA ASP A 189 32.62 21.78 -17.91
C ASP A 189 31.37 21.01 -17.43
N ALA A 190 31.30 19.71 -17.76
CA ALA A 190 30.55 18.77 -16.93
C ALA A 190 31.54 18.20 -15.90
N ASP A 191 31.30 18.48 -14.62
CA ASP A 191 31.94 17.74 -13.53
C ASP A 191 31.84 16.24 -13.85
N PRO A 192 32.93 15.47 -13.78
CA PRO A 192 32.84 14.04 -14.00
C PRO A 192 31.84 13.50 -12.99
N ASP A 193 30.74 12.91 -13.46
CA ASP A 193 29.82 12.15 -12.61
C ASP A 193 30.69 11.24 -11.73
N PRO A 194 30.50 11.28 -10.39
CA PRO A 194 31.39 10.57 -9.49
C PRO A 194 31.31 9.09 -9.83
N ALA A 195 32.36 8.57 -10.48
CA ALA A 195 32.51 7.17 -10.76
C ALA A 195 32.61 6.47 -9.40
N VAL A 196 31.53 5.78 -9.02
CA VAL A 196 31.43 5.10 -7.74
C VAL A 196 32.39 3.90 -7.78
N ASP A 197 33.46 3.97 -7.01
CA ASP A 197 34.40 2.86 -6.82
C ASP A 197 33.73 1.77 -5.97
N VAL A 198 32.99 0.90 -6.64
CA VAL A 198 32.23 -0.19 -6.03
C VAL A 198 33.13 -1.06 -5.15
N ASP A 199 34.41 -1.22 -5.50
CA ASP A 199 35.35 -2.02 -4.71
C ASP A 199 35.63 -1.41 -3.32
N ALA A 200 35.76 -0.09 -3.23
CA ALA A 200 35.97 0.61 -1.95
C ALA A 200 34.69 0.61 -1.09
N GLU A 201 33.53 0.77 -1.72
CA GLU A 201 32.23 0.69 -1.04
C GLU A 201 31.93 -0.74 -0.54
N LEU A 202 32.37 -1.76 -1.28
CA LEU A 202 32.22 -3.16 -0.84
C LEU A 202 33.17 -3.52 0.31
N GLU A 203 34.37 -2.95 0.35
CA GLU A 203 35.30 -3.15 1.48
C GLU A 203 34.75 -2.55 2.77
N THR A 204 34.20 -1.34 2.72
CA THR A 204 33.57 -0.70 3.89
C THR A 204 32.30 -1.42 4.36
N LEU A 205 31.49 -1.96 3.43
CA LEU A 205 30.36 -2.83 3.77
C LEU A 205 30.81 -4.17 4.37
N ARG A 206 31.95 -4.71 3.92
CA ARG A 206 32.56 -5.93 4.47
C ARG A 206 33.10 -5.70 5.88
N ASP A 207 33.71 -4.57 6.17
CA ASP A 207 34.21 -4.22 7.52
C ASP A 207 33.04 -3.99 8.49
N GLN A 208 31.95 -3.35 8.01
CA GLN A 208 30.76 -3.09 8.82
C GLN A 208 29.95 -4.36 9.16
N TYR A 209 29.92 -5.36 8.27
CA TYR A 209 29.07 -6.55 8.43
C TYR A 209 29.81 -7.89 8.43
N GLY A 210 31.12 -7.91 8.19
CA GLY A 210 31.96 -9.11 8.14
C GLY A 210 32.55 -9.53 9.49
N GLU A 211 32.67 -8.61 10.46
CA GLU A 211 33.18 -8.90 11.81
C GLU A 211 32.12 -9.41 12.79
N GLY A 212 30.98 -9.91 12.30
CA GLY A 212 29.91 -10.47 13.12
C GLY A 212 30.02 -11.98 13.44
N ASP A 213 30.95 -12.73 12.84
CA ASP A 213 30.99 -14.20 12.94
C ASP A 213 32.40 -14.79 13.18
N SER A 214 33.20 -14.18 14.05
CA SER A 214 34.33 -14.89 14.65
C SER A 214 34.58 -14.45 16.10
N SER A 215 33.73 -14.98 16.99
CA SER A 215 34.06 -15.06 18.42
C SER A 215 33.99 -16.53 18.88
N ASP A 216 35.14 -17.19 18.75
CA ASP A 216 35.62 -18.32 19.54
C ASP A 216 37.13 -18.36 19.20
N GLY A 217 38.11 -18.36 20.08
CA GLY A 217 38.19 -18.57 21.51
C GLY A 217 39.68 -18.81 21.76
N ASP A 218 40.21 -18.11 22.76
CA ASP A 218 41.61 -18.12 23.23
C ASP A 218 42.14 -19.55 23.51
N SER A 219 43.35 -19.90 23.03
CA SER A 219 44.27 -20.75 23.80
C SER A 219 45.69 -20.76 23.23
N ASP A 220 46.58 -20.19 24.04
CA ASP A 220 47.98 -20.51 24.31
C ASP A 220 48.78 -21.51 23.43
N ALA A 221 50.05 -21.13 23.30
CA ALA A 221 51.19 -21.87 22.81
C ALA A 221 51.19 -23.40 23.08
N SER A 222 51.46 -24.17 22.02
CA SER A 222 52.40 -25.30 22.12
C SER A 222 52.96 -25.67 20.75
N ASP A 223 54.29 -25.62 20.71
CA ASP A 223 55.25 -26.33 19.87
C ASP A 223 54.78 -27.14 18.65
N GLY A 224 55.47 -26.87 17.56
CA GLY A 224 55.55 -27.78 16.43
C GLY A 224 56.24 -29.10 16.79
N ALA A 225 55.64 -30.17 16.32
CA ALA A 225 56.25 -31.46 16.01
C ALA A 225 55.29 -32.09 14.99
N ASP A 226 55.64 -32.15 13.72
CA ASP A 226 56.43 -33.22 13.10
C ASP A 226 55.68 -34.58 13.03
N GLY A 227 55.99 -35.36 11.99
CA GLY A 227 55.38 -36.65 11.70
C GLY A 227 54.25 -36.54 10.67
N SER A 228 54.49 -36.68 9.36
CA SER A 228 54.70 -38.00 8.71
C SER A 228 53.61 -38.98 9.15
N SER A 229 52.79 -39.55 8.28
CA SER A 229 53.16 -40.27 7.07
C SER A 229 51.90 -41.00 6.57
N SER A 230 51.87 -41.31 5.28
CA SER A 230 51.44 -42.61 4.72
C SER A 230 50.05 -43.15 5.11
N ASP A 231 49.15 -43.38 4.15
CA ASP A 231 49.10 -44.66 3.41
C ASP A 231 47.87 -45.48 3.83
N GLY A 232 47.37 -46.28 2.89
CA GLY A 232 46.29 -47.26 3.06
C GLY A 232 44.91 -46.62 3.13
N GLY A 233 43.94 -46.97 2.30
CA GLY A 233 43.49 -48.32 1.95
C GLY A 233 41.96 -48.25 2.09
N ASP A 234 41.21 -48.51 1.03
CA ASP A 234 40.70 -49.84 0.71
C ASP A 234 39.34 -50.11 1.37
N ASP A 235 38.45 -50.64 0.53
CA ASP A 235 37.19 -51.35 0.81
C ASP A 235 36.15 -50.64 1.71
N GLY A 236 34.84 -50.84 1.59
CA GLY A 236 34.09 -52.01 1.17
C GLY A 236 32.87 -52.12 2.10
N SER A 237 31.85 -52.85 1.65
CA SER A 237 30.62 -53.24 2.37
C SER A 237 29.53 -52.17 2.56
N SER A 238 28.34 -52.29 1.96
CA SER A 238 27.34 -53.38 1.99
C SER A 238 26.50 -53.40 3.29
N GLY A 239 25.18 -53.40 3.12
CA GLY A 239 24.16 -53.49 4.17
C GLY A 239 22.91 -52.69 3.82
N GLY A 240 21.73 -53.25 3.56
CA GLY A 240 21.33 -54.64 3.70
C GLY A 240 20.00 -54.92 3.01
N GLU A 241 19.86 -56.19 2.68
CA GLU A 241 18.68 -56.87 2.19
C GLU A 241 17.62 -56.99 3.29
N ASN A 242 16.34 -57.02 2.89
CA ASN A 242 15.27 -57.95 3.30
C ASN A 242 14.07 -57.61 2.38
N ALA A 243 13.64 -58.44 1.41
CA ALA A 243 12.96 -59.74 1.55
C ALA A 243 11.74 -59.62 2.48
N ASP A 244 10.51 -60.06 2.21
CA ASP A 244 9.92 -61.05 1.31
C ASP A 244 8.39 -60.86 1.47
N GLY A 245 7.59 -61.23 0.48
CA GLY A 245 6.13 -61.07 0.50
C GLY A 245 5.49 -61.43 -0.83
N THR A 246 5.69 -62.69 -1.21
CA THR A 246 5.24 -63.35 -2.43
C THR A 246 3.73 -63.65 -2.48
N ALA A 247 3.22 -63.74 -3.72
CA ALA A 247 2.15 -64.65 -4.20
C ALA A 247 0.70 -64.37 -3.73
N ASP A 248 -0.38 -64.64 -4.47
CA ASP A 248 -0.65 -65.24 -5.78
C ASP A 248 -2.18 -65.12 -5.98
N GLY A 249 -2.67 -65.10 -7.22
CA GLY A 249 -4.10 -65.02 -7.49
C GLY A 249 -4.45 -64.73 -8.94
N SER A 250 -3.93 -65.52 -9.86
CA SER A 250 -4.45 -65.61 -11.24
C SER A 250 -5.71 -66.48 -11.28
N SER A 251 -6.77 -66.06 -12.00
CA SER A 251 -7.54 -66.94 -12.91
C SER A 251 -8.43 -66.12 -13.85
N ASP A 252 -8.17 -66.27 -15.15
CA ASP A 252 -9.10 -66.09 -16.26
C ASP A 252 -10.40 -66.90 -16.08
N GLU A 253 -11.51 -66.41 -16.64
CA GLU A 253 -12.49 -67.27 -17.33
C GLU A 253 -13.22 -66.46 -18.44
N ASN A 254 -13.44 -67.15 -19.57
CA ASN A 254 -14.09 -66.69 -20.81
C ASN A 254 -15.56 -66.29 -20.64
#